data_AF-A0A820RDZ2-F1
#
_entry.id   AF-A0A820RDZ2-F1
#
_cell.length_a   1.000
_cell.length_b   1.000
_cell.length_c   1.000
_cell.angle_alpha   90.00
_cell.angle_beta   90.00
_cell.angle_gamma   90.00
#
_symmetry.space_group_name_H-M   'P 1'
#
loop_
_entity.id
_entity.type
_entity.pdbx_description
1 polymer ?
#
loop_
_entity_poly.entity_id
_entity_poly.type
_entity_poly.pdbx_seq_one_letter_code
_entity_poly.pdbx_strand_id
1 'polypeptide(L)'
;MSSDLDQYNDNHMESDDMDMPSNMQNNSHNQAEKRAHHNALERKRRDHIKGSFNDLRDVIPVLKGEKASRAHILKSATDYIQSLKSKTQQHQK
;
A
#
# COMPACT_ATOMS: atom_id res chain seq x y z
N MET A 1 -22.81 4.43 19.64
CA MET A 1 -22.47 4.02 18.27
C MET A 1 -21.21 4.75 17.85
N SER A 2 -20.05 4.09 17.91
CA SER A 2 -18.93 4.24 16.99
C SER A 2 -17.88 3.21 17.40
N SER A 3 -18.09 1.98 16.95
CA SER A 3 -17.15 0.87 17.07
C SER A 3 -16.35 0.82 15.77
N ASP A 4 -15.29 1.61 15.68
CA ASP A 4 -14.27 1.51 14.63
C ASP A 4 -12.91 1.29 15.29
N LEU A 5 -12.85 0.22 16.09
CA LEU A 5 -11.61 -0.34 16.61
C LEU A 5 -11.50 -1.80 16.16
N ASP A 6 -11.62 -2.03 14.86
CA ASP A 6 -11.14 -3.26 14.22
C ASP A 6 -9.61 -3.19 14.07
N GLN A 7 -8.95 -3.15 15.23
CA GLN A 7 -7.53 -3.43 15.36
C GLN A 7 -7.37 -4.85 15.91
N TYR A 8 -7.29 -5.83 15.03
CA TYR A 8 -6.57 -7.08 15.27
C TYR A 8 -5.95 -7.49 13.92
N ASN A 9 -4.74 -7.02 13.62
CA ASN A 9 -3.53 -7.83 13.81
C ASN A 9 -3.65 -9.20 13.14
N ASP A 10 -3.70 -9.22 11.80
CA ASP A 10 -3.45 -10.43 11.00
C ASP A 10 -1.94 -10.72 10.97
N ASN A 11 -1.39 -10.95 12.16
CA ASN A 11 -0.07 -11.55 12.38
C ASN A 11 -0.26 -12.89 13.08
N HIS A 12 -1.26 -13.68 12.67
CA HIS A 12 -1.29 -15.08 13.05
C HIS A 12 -0.51 -15.87 11.99
N MET A 13 0.83 -15.72 12.05
CA MET A 13 1.71 -16.78 11.58
C MET A 13 1.53 -17.97 12.53
N GLU A 14 0.49 -18.77 12.33
CA GLU A 14 0.48 -20.14 12.83
C GLU A 14 1.26 -20.99 11.84
N SER A 15 2.58 -20.80 11.87
CA SER A 15 3.51 -21.88 11.57
C SER A 15 3.51 -22.76 12.81
N ASP A 16 2.77 -23.85 12.76
CA ASP A 16 3.10 -25.16 13.34
C ASP A 16 1.85 -26.06 13.30
N ASP A 17 1.65 -26.76 12.18
CA ASP A 17 0.77 -27.93 12.18
C ASP A 17 1.46 -29.08 11.46
N MET A 18 2.21 -29.81 12.30
CA MET A 18 2.40 -31.26 12.34
C MET A 18 1.96 -32.03 11.09
N ASP A 19 2.96 -32.64 10.45
CA ASP A 19 2.84 -33.61 9.36
C ASP A 19 1.88 -34.76 9.74
N MET A 20 0.66 -34.74 9.18
CA MET A 20 -0.30 -35.84 9.27
C MET A 20 -0.64 -36.33 7.86
N PRO A 21 -0.34 -37.60 7.51
CA PRO A 21 -0.56 -38.10 6.17
C PRO A 21 -2.01 -38.56 6.03
N SER A 22 -2.88 -37.68 5.55
CA SER A 22 -4.14 -38.12 4.96
C SER A 22 -4.60 -37.19 3.83
N ASN A 23 -4.60 -37.77 2.64
CA ASN A 23 -5.29 -37.30 1.43
C ASN A 23 -4.61 -36.18 0.61
N MET A 24 -3.63 -36.59 -0.22
CA MET A 24 -2.88 -35.78 -1.19
C MET A 24 -3.72 -34.94 -2.16
N GLN A 25 -5.00 -35.26 -2.41
CA GLN A 25 -5.84 -34.51 -3.35
C GLN A 25 -6.47 -33.25 -2.72
N ASN A 26 -6.80 -33.30 -1.43
CA ASN A 26 -7.51 -32.22 -0.73
C ASN A 26 -6.54 -31.10 -0.30
N ASN A 27 -5.30 -31.47 0.05
CA ASN A 27 -4.28 -30.52 0.49
C ASN A 27 -3.81 -29.56 -0.63
N SER A 28 -3.88 -29.98 -1.90
CA SER A 28 -3.52 -29.11 -3.04
C SER A 28 -4.56 -28.01 -3.29
N HIS A 29 -5.85 -28.33 -3.09
CA HIS A 29 -6.94 -27.37 -3.25
C HIS A 29 -6.85 -26.26 -2.19
N ASN A 30 -6.64 -26.63 -0.93
CA ASN A 30 -6.47 -25.67 0.17
C ASN A 30 -5.24 -24.76 -0.01
N GLN A 31 -4.14 -25.28 -0.57
CA GLN A 31 -2.97 -24.48 -0.91
C GLN A 31 -3.21 -23.53 -2.10
N ALA A 32 -4.02 -23.93 -3.08
CA ALA A 32 -4.41 -23.07 -4.18
C ALA A 32 -5.29 -21.91 -3.68
N GLU A 33 -6.25 -22.19 -2.79
CA GLU A 33 -7.12 -21.18 -2.18
C GLU A 33 -6.33 -20.20 -1.30
N LYS A 34 -5.43 -20.69 -0.44
CA LYS A 34 -4.53 -19.84 0.36
C LYS A 34 -3.71 -18.90 -0.52
N ARG A 35 -3.12 -19.41 -1.61
CA ARG A 35 -2.38 -18.57 -2.60
C ARG A 35 -3.30 -17.58 -3.30
N ALA A 36 -4.51 -17.97 -3.68
CA ALA A 36 -5.47 -17.09 -4.33
C ALA A 36 -5.89 -15.94 -3.41
N HIS A 37 -6.17 -16.23 -2.15
CA HIS A 37 -6.50 -15.25 -1.11
C HIS A 37 -5.34 -14.27 -0.87
N HIS A 38 -4.12 -14.78 -0.66
CA HIS A 38 -2.93 -13.95 -0.51
C HIS A 38 -2.70 -13.02 -1.71
N ASN A 39 -2.84 -13.55 -2.94
CA ASN A 39 -2.73 -12.75 -4.15
C ASN A 39 -3.83 -11.68 -4.27
N ALA A 40 -5.03 -11.96 -3.77
CA ALA A 40 -6.14 -11.00 -3.77
C ALA A 40 -5.86 -9.85 -2.79
N LEU A 41 -5.42 -10.15 -1.57
CA LEU A 41 -5.05 -9.15 -0.58
C LEU A 41 -3.91 -8.25 -1.07
N GLU A 42 -2.87 -8.84 -1.66
CA GLU A 42 -1.74 -8.07 -2.17
C GLU A 42 -2.14 -7.20 -3.37
N ARG A 43 -3.06 -7.65 -4.23
CA ARG A 43 -3.64 -6.79 -5.28
C ARG A 43 -4.34 -5.56 -4.67
N LYS A 44 -5.22 -5.77 -3.68
CA LYS A 44 -5.90 -4.68 -2.96
C LYS A 44 -4.90 -3.69 -2.36
N ARG A 45 -3.82 -4.18 -1.74
CA ARG A 45 -2.74 -3.35 -1.19
C ARG A 45 -2.05 -2.51 -2.28
N ARG A 46 -1.72 -3.11 -3.42
CA ARG A 46 -1.10 -2.39 -4.55
C ARG A 46 -2.02 -1.36 -5.18
N ASP A 47 -3.31 -1.64 -5.28
CA ASP A 47 -4.30 -0.70 -5.81
C ASP A 47 -4.47 0.51 -4.89
N HIS A 48 -4.50 0.29 -3.57
CA HIS A 48 -4.47 1.39 -2.59
C HIS A 48 -3.23 2.27 -2.81
N ILE A 49 -2.03 1.68 -2.82
CA ILE A 49 -0.78 2.44 -3.02
C ILE A 49 -0.81 3.20 -4.35
N LYS A 50 -1.31 2.58 -5.42
CA LYS A 50 -1.46 3.25 -6.71
C LYS A 50 -2.40 4.46 -6.61
N GLY A 51 -3.50 4.35 -5.87
CA GLY A 51 -4.40 5.45 -5.54
C GLY A 51 -3.65 6.60 -4.85
N SER A 52 -2.94 6.31 -3.75
CA SER A 52 -2.18 7.33 -3.01
C SER A 52 -1.12 8.04 -3.87
N PHE A 53 -0.49 7.32 -4.81
CA PHE A 53 0.45 7.93 -5.77
C PHE A 53 -0.24 8.86 -6.77
N ASN A 54 -1.47 8.53 -7.20
CA ASN A 54 -2.24 9.41 -8.07
C ASN A 54 -2.66 10.68 -7.31
N ASP A 55 -3.18 10.53 -6.10
CA ASP A 55 -3.57 11.66 -5.24
C ASP A 55 -2.38 12.58 -4.98
N LEU A 56 -1.21 12.00 -4.67
CA LEU A 56 0.03 12.75 -4.47
C LEU A 56 0.47 13.50 -5.74
N ARG A 57 0.40 12.86 -6.90
CA ARG A 57 0.74 13.51 -8.18
C ARG A 57 -0.17 14.71 -8.44
N ASP A 58 -1.47 14.57 -8.19
CA ASP A 58 -2.48 15.56 -8.54
C ASP A 58 -2.38 16.83 -7.68
N VAL A 59 -1.82 16.74 -6.46
CA VAL A 59 -1.54 17.90 -5.60
C VAL A 59 -0.20 18.59 -5.88
N ILE A 60 0.68 17.99 -6.68
CA ILE A 60 2.00 18.56 -7.02
C ILE A 60 1.85 19.38 -8.33
N PRO A 61 1.98 20.72 -8.29
CA PRO A 61 1.67 21.57 -9.45
C PRO A 61 2.45 21.22 -10.72
N VAL A 62 3.73 20.87 -10.58
CA VAL A 62 4.61 20.53 -11.72
C VAL A 62 4.26 19.18 -12.37
N LEU A 63 3.53 18.30 -11.68
CA LEU A 63 3.18 16.98 -12.20
C LEU A 63 1.72 16.88 -12.66
N LYS A 64 0.94 17.95 -12.50
CA LYS A 64 -0.49 17.94 -12.79
C LYS A 64 -0.73 17.79 -14.29
N GLY A 65 -1.46 16.73 -14.67
CA GLY A 65 -1.74 16.42 -16.08
C GLY A 65 -0.62 15.67 -16.81
N GLU A 66 0.49 15.37 -16.14
CA GLU A 66 1.61 14.65 -16.75
C GLU A 66 1.66 13.17 -16.33
N LYS A 67 2.25 12.35 -17.20
CA LYS A 67 2.61 10.97 -16.85
C LYS A 67 3.93 10.97 -16.10
N ALA A 68 3.88 10.80 -14.79
CA ALA A 68 5.04 10.74 -13.92
C ALA A 68 5.29 9.32 -13.39
N SER A 69 6.56 8.90 -13.34
CA SER A 69 6.96 7.64 -12.68
C SER A 69 6.88 7.77 -11.15
N ARG A 70 6.77 6.64 -10.42
CA ARG A 70 6.75 6.66 -8.95
C ARG A 70 7.96 7.38 -8.34
N ALA A 71 9.16 7.10 -8.86
CA ALA A 71 10.38 7.76 -8.40
C ALA A 71 10.34 9.28 -8.66
N HIS A 72 9.83 9.69 -9.82
CA HIS A 72 9.66 11.09 -10.16
C HIS A 72 8.66 11.78 -9.23
N ILE A 73 7.50 11.15 -8.95
CA ILE A 73 6.50 11.67 -8.01
C ILE A 73 7.10 11.94 -6.63
N LEU A 74 7.87 10.98 -6.09
CA LEU A 74 8.52 11.14 -4.77
C LEU A 74 9.55 12.29 -4.76
N LYS A 75 10.34 12.41 -5.83
CA LYS A 75 11.34 13.48 -5.97
C LYS A 75 10.65 14.85 -6.03
N SER A 76 9.69 15.03 -6.93
CA SER A 76 8.96 16.29 -7.08
C SER A 76 8.15 16.66 -5.85
N ALA A 77 7.62 15.67 -5.10
CA ALA A 77 6.96 15.91 -3.82
C ALA A 77 7.93 16.54 -2.81
N THR A 78 9.14 15.99 -2.72
CA THR A 78 10.19 16.48 -1.84
C THR A 78 10.59 17.90 -2.20
N ASP A 79 10.85 18.15 -3.48
CA ASP A 79 11.22 19.47 -4.02
C ASP A 79 10.10 20.49 -3.77
N TYR A 80 8.83 20.09 -3.95
CA TYR A 80 7.68 20.95 -3.72
C TYR A 80 7.57 21.37 -2.26
N ILE A 81 7.69 20.42 -1.32
CA ILE A 81 7.68 20.71 0.12
C ILE A 81 8.82 21.67 0.50
N GLN A 82 10.03 21.45 -0.03
CA GLN A 82 11.17 22.35 0.21
C GLN A 82 10.87 23.77 -0.29
N SER A 83 10.31 23.89 -1.50
CA SER A 83 9.95 25.19 -2.07
C SER A 83 8.90 25.95 -1.23
N LEU A 84 7.92 25.23 -0.67
CA LEU A 84 6.90 25.82 0.20
C LEU A 84 7.52 26.31 1.51
N LYS A 85 8.43 25.54 2.12
CA LYS A 85 9.16 25.95 3.33
C LYS A 85 9.96 27.23 3.12
N SER A 86 10.71 27.32 2.01
CA SER A 86 11.49 28.52 1.68
C SER A 86 10.59 29.75 1.45
N LYS A 87 9.47 29.59 0.74
CA LYS A 87 8.50 30.68 0.54
C LYS A 87 7.92 31.17 1.87
N THR A 88 7.53 30.27 2.76
CA THR A 88 6.99 30.66 4.07
C THR A 88 8.03 31.42 4.92
N GLN A 89 9.29 30.99 4.91
CA GLN A 89 10.37 31.68 5.63
C GLN A 89 10.67 33.08 5.08
N GLN A 90 10.53 33.29 3.77
CA GLN A 90 10.70 34.61 3.15
C GLN A 90 9.58 35.58 3.52
N HIS A 91 8.33 35.11 3.64
CA HIS A 91 7.20 35.95 4.01
C HIS A 91 7.13 36.30 5.50
N GLN A 92 7.89 35.61 6.36
CA GLN A 92 7.96 35.87 7.80
C GLN A 92 9.09 36.86 8.18
N LYS A 93 9.83 37.38 7.20
CA LYS A 93 10.85 38.44 7.40
C LYS A 93 10.31 39.78 6.93
#